data_AF-A0A4Q7BAB1-F1
#
_entry.id   AF-A0A4Q7BAB1-F1
#
_cell.length_a   1.000
_cell.length_b   1.000
_cell.length_c   1.000
_cell.angle_alpha   90.00
_cell.angle_beta   90.00
_cell.angle_gamma   90.00
#
_symmetry.space_group_name_H-M   'P 1'
#
loop_
_entity.id
_entity.type
_entity.pdbx_description
1 polymer ?
#
loop_
_entity_poly.entity_id
_entity_poly.type
_entity_poly.pdbx_seq_one_letter_code
_entity_poly.pdbx_strand_id
1 'polypeptide(L)'
;MKTVVKRKNLDAFRIWFTKLGYQVSNLKEKGFTARTSDRGIKKKHHYVLVTDTLNGNPAAFELGKEFEDHLASPDFLEVKGDKNGVLSFVA
;
A
#
# COMPACT_ATOMS: atom_id res chain seq x y z
N MET A 1 -3.18 -1.40 21.20
CA MET A 1 -2.23 -2.17 20.35
C MET A 1 -2.19 -1.54 18.98
N LYS A 2 -1.01 -1.31 18.40
CA LYS A 2 -0.88 -0.77 17.04
C LYS A 2 -1.07 -1.91 16.04
N THR A 3 -2.04 -1.80 15.14
CA THR A 3 -2.22 -2.73 14.02
C THR A 3 -1.51 -2.20 12.78
N VAL A 4 -1.20 -3.10 11.84
CA VAL A 4 -0.57 -2.74 10.56
C VAL A 4 -1.46 -1.79 9.75
N VAL A 5 -2.74 -2.15 9.60
CA VAL A 5 -3.79 -1.35 8.95
C VAL A 5 -5.13 -1.58 9.66
N LYS A 6 -6.17 -0.81 9.30
CA LYS A 6 -7.54 -1.11 9.74
C LYS A 6 -8.00 -2.43 9.14
N ARG A 7 -8.77 -3.23 9.89
CA ARG A 7 -9.23 -4.56 9.42
C ARG A 7 -9.94 -4.53 8.06
N LYS A 8 -10.80 -3.53 7.85
CA LYS A 8 -11.53 -3.32 6.58
C LYS A 8 -10.62 -3.03 5.38
N ASN A 9 -9.39 -2.62 5.64
CA ASN A 9 -8.42 -2.17 4.64
C ASN A 9 -7.41 -3.27 4.29
N LEU A 10 -7.46 -4.44 4.93
CA LEU A 10 -6.45 -5.50 4.76
C LEU A 10 -6.34 -5.99 3.31
N ASP A 11 -7.47 -6.23 2.65
CA ASP A 11 -7.48 -6.68 1.26
C ASP A 11 -6.96 -5.61 0.29
N ALA A 12 -7.32 -4.34 0.52
CA ALA A 12 -6.82 -3.22 -0.27
C ALA A 12 -5.31 -3.03 -0.08
N PHE A 13 -4.82 -3.17 1.16
CA PHE A 13 -3.41 -3.11 1.48
C PHE A 13 -2.62 -4.22 0.78
N ARG A 14 -3.18 -5.44 0.72
CA ARG A 14 -2.60 -6.54 -0.07
C ARG A 14 -2.52 -6.21 -1.55
N ILE A 15 -3.59 -5.67 -2.14
CA ILE A 15 -3.64 -5.30 -3.57
C ILE A 15 -2.64 -4.19 -3.88
N TRP A 16 -2.46 -3.23 -2.96
CA TRP A 16 -1.50 -2.14 -3.10
C TRP A 16 -0.08 -2.65 -3.33
N PHE A 17 0.35 -3.70 -2.61
CA PHE A 17 1.64 -4.35 -2.86
C PHE A 17 1.79 -4.92 -4.28
N THR A 18 0.73 -5.53 -4.81
CA THR A 18 0.74 -6.01 -6.21
C THR A 18 0.91 -4.86 -7.19
N LYS A 19 0.32 -3.68 -6.92
CA LYS A 19 0.48 -2.48 -7.74
C LYS A 19 1.88 -1.87 -7.65
N LEU A 20 2.52 -1.98 -6.48
CA LEU A 20 3.91 -1.59 -6.27
C LEU A 20 4.94 -2.60 -6.85
N GLY A 21 4.50 -3.66 -7.52
CA GLY A 21 5.39 -4.65 -8.14
C GLY A 21 5.92 -5.72 -7.18
N TYR A 22 5.36 -5.85 -5.99
CA TYR A 22 5.70 -6.95 -5.09
C TYR A 22 5.03 -8.26 -5.54
N GLN A 23 5.75 -9.35 -5.38
CA GLN A 23 5.18 -10.68 -5.39
C GLN A 23 4.46 -10.95 -4.07
N VAL A 24 3.13 -11.07 -4.13
CA VAL A 24 2.27 -11.31 -2.98
C VAL A 24 1.94 -12.80 -2.87
N SER A 25 1.98 -13.35 -1.66
CA SER A 25 1.57 -14.72 -1.36
C SER A 25 0.68 -14.76 -0.13
N ASN A 26 -0.50 -15.37 -0.26
CA ASN A 26 -1.45 -15.51 0.85
C ASN A 26 -0.95 -16.56 1.85
N LEU A 27 -1.14 -16.30 3.14
CA LEU A 27 -0.96 -17.28 4.20
C LEU A 27 -2.25 -18.11 4.35
N LYS A 28 -2.13 -19.33 4.88
CA LYS A 28 -3.29 -20.19 5.17
C LYS A 28 -4.32 -19.50 6.09
N GLU A 29 -3.83 -18.70 7.02
CA GLU A 29 -4.62 -17.96 8.01
C GLU A 29 -4.65 -16.48 7.64
N LYS A 30 -5.54 -16.11 6.70
CA LYS A 30 -5.98 -14.74 6.26
C LYS A 30 -4.96 -13.59 6.16
N GLY A 31 -3.68 -13.82 6.39
CA GLY A 31 -2.58 -12.89 6.23
C GLY A 31 -1.90 -13.05 4.88
N PHE A 32 -0.81 -12.33 4.67
CA PHE A 32 -0.02 -12.41 3.45
C PHE A 32 1.44 -12.06 3.69
N THR A 33 2.26 -12.47 2.74
CA THR A 33 3.63 -11.96 2.59
C THR A 33 3.75 -11.23 1.26
N ALA A 34 4.58 -10.20 1.22
CA ALA A 34 4.94 -9.50 -0.01
C ALA A 34 6.46 -9.40 -0.10
N ARG A 35 7.01 -9.71 -1.28
CA ARG A 35 8.44 -9.67 -1.56
C ARG A 35 8.74 -8.87 -2.82
N THR A 36 9.84 -8.13 -2.80
CA THR A 36 10.38 -7.46 -3.99
C THR A 36 11.90 -7.53 -3.98
N SER A 37 12.49 -7.49 -5.17
CA SER A 37 13.93 -7.36 -5.41
C SER A 37 14.28 -6.03 -6.09
N ASP A 38 13.31 -5.11 -6.20
CA ASP A 38 13.51 -3.80 -6.79
C ASP A 38 14.57 -2.99 -6.01
N ARG A 39 15.56 -2.48 -6.74
CA ARG A 39 16.66 -1.67 -6.19
C ARG A 39 16.23 -0.25 -5.85
N GLY A 40 15.11 0.24 -6.41
CA GLY A 40 14.51 1.52 -6.06
C GLY A 40 13.82 1.51 -4.69
N ILE A 41 13.48 0.33 -4.16
CA ILE A 41 12.84 0.15 -2.86
C ILE A 41 13.90 -0.08 -1.78
N LYS A 42 13.71 0.56 -0.62
CA LYS A 42 14.60 0.38 0.55
C LYS A 42 14.70 -1.10 0.90
N LYS A 43 15.91 -1.63 1.11
CA LYS A 43 16.12 -3.05 1.47
C LYS A 43 15.28 -3.53 2.65
N LYS A 44 15.06 -2.66 3.66
CA LYS A 44 14.20 -2.98 4.81
C LYS A 44 12.73 -3.22 4.46
N HIS A 45 12.30 -2.80 3.28
CA HIS A 45 10.95 -2.98 2.72
C HIS A 45 10.88 -4.09 1.68
N HIS A 46 11.96 -4.85 1.45
CA HIS A 46 11.97 -5.97 0.49
C HIS A 46 11.11 -7.16 0.93
N TYR A 47 10.84 -7.27 2.23
CA TYR A 47 10.00 -8.33 2.79
C TYR A 47 8.99 -7.75 3.76
N VAL A 48 7.73 -8.06 3.51
CA VAL A 48 6.59 -7.67 4.33
C VAL A 48 5.85 -8.92 4.76
N LEU A 49 5.51 -9.01 6.04
CA LEU A 49 4.70 -10.06 6.63
C LEU A 49 3.53 -9.41 7.36
N VAL A 50 2.31 -9.81 7.01
CA VAL A 50 1.08 -9.42 7.70
C VAL A 50 0.33 -10.67 8.12
N THR A 51 -0.01 -10.79 9.40
CA THR A 51 -0.81 -11.90 9.95
C THR A 51 -2.30 -11.59 9.90
N ASP A 52 -3.15 -12.61 10.08
CA ASP A 52 -4.61 -12.46 10.25
C ASP A 52 -5.02 -11.56 11.42
N THR A 53 -4.20 -11.52 12.46
CA THR A 53 -4.33 -10.69 13.65
C THR A 53 -3.95 -9.22 13.39
N LEU A 54 -3.64 -8.85 12.14
CA LEU A 54 -3.21 -7.51 11.72
C LEU A 54 -1.90 -7.07 12.40
N ASN A 55 -1.09 -8.05 12.80
CA ASN A 55 0.28 -7.85 13.25
C ASN A 55 1.23 -8.05 12.05
N GLY A 56 2.50 -7.74 12.22
CA GLY A 56 3.47 -7.90 11.14
C GLY A 56 4.89 -7.59 11.55
N ASN A 57 5.79 -7.64 10.57
CA ASN A 57 7.16 -7.18 10.75
C ASN A 57 7.24 -5.63 10.70
N PRO A 58 8.38 -5.01 11.08
CA PRO A 58 8.52 -3.55 11.06
C PRO A 58 8.19 -2.90 9.72
N ALA A 59 8.53 -3.56 8.60
CA ALA A 59 8.20 -3.10 7.26
C ALA A 59 6.68 -2.99 7.04
N ALA A 60 5.91 -3.98 7.51
CA ALA A 60 4.45 -3.95 7.45
C ALA A 60 3.88 -2.74 8.18
N PHE A 61 4.40 -2.42 9.38
CA PHE A 61 3.93 -1.27 10.14
C PHE A 61 4.27 0.08 9.51
N GLU A 62 5.47 0.22 8.93
CA GLU A 62 5.85 1.46 8.24
C GLU A 62 5.00 1.67 6.99
N LEU A 63 4.90 0.65 6.13
CA LEU A 63 4.16 0.72 4.87
C LEU A 63 2.64 0.75 5.10
N GLY A 64 2.16 0.13 6.17
CA GLY A 64 0.75 0.19 6.56
C GLY A 64 0.34 1.59 6.99
N LYS A 65 1.24 2.32 7.66
CA LYS A 65 1.02 3.75 7.96
C LYS A 65 0.98 4.56 6.67
N GLU A 66 1.96 4.38 5.79
CA GLU A 66 2.01 5.08 4.48
C GLU A 66 0.75 4.83 3.65
N PHE A 67 0.25 3.59 3.65
CA PHE A 67 -0.99 3.23 2.98
C PHE A 67 -2.22 3.91 3.59
N GLU A 68 -2.37 3.93 4.93
CA GLU A 68 -3.50 4.61 5.57
C GLU A 68 -3.45 6.13 5.38
N ASP A 69 -2.24 6.72 5.37
CA ASP A 69 -2.04 8.14 5.07
C ASP A 69 -2.46 8.44 3.61
N HIS A 70 -2.10 7.58 2.65
CA HIS A 70 -2.52 7.68 1.25
C HIS A 70 -4.05 7.55 1.07
N LEU A 71 -4.73 6.72 1.88
CA LEU A 71 -6.19 6.64 1.85
C LEU A 71 -6.88 7.89 2.43
N ALA A 72 -6.25 8.55 3.40
CA ALA A 72 -6.79 9.74 4.06
C ALA A 72 -6.58 11.01 3.24
N SER A 73 -5.50 11.06 2.49
CA SER A 73 -5.19 12.10 1.52
C SER A 73 -5.05 11.44 0.15
N PRO A 74 -6.16 11.04 -0.51
CA PRO A 74 -6.07 10.69 -1.91
C PRO A 74 -5.45 11.91 -2.57
N ASP A 75 -4.35 11.73 -3.30
CA ASP A 75 -3.83 12.77 -4.17
C ASP A 75 -5.00 13.11 -5.10
N PHE A 76 -5.74 14.16 -4.75
CA PHE A 76 -6.63 14.80 -5.68
C PHE A 76 -5.67 15.31 -6.74
N LEU A 77 -5.57 14.58 -7.85
CA LEU A 77 -5.19 15.19 -9.11
C LEU A 77 -6.05 16.44 -9.18
N GLU A 78 -5.46 17.61 -8.94
CA GLU A 78 -6.12 18.88 -9.15
C GLU A 78 -6.45 18.90 -10.63
N VAL A 79 -7.65 18.46 -10.98
CA VAL A 79 -8.21 18.67 -12.30
C VAL A 79 -8.51 20.16 -12.33
N LYS A 80 -7.52 20.96 -12.74
CA LYS A 80 -7.78 22.34 -13.15
C LYS A 80 -8.67 22.26 -14.38
N GLY A 81 -9.97 22.39 -14.14
CA GLY A 81 -10.94 22.63 -15.19
C GLY A 81 -10.68 24.00 -15.77
N ASP A 82 -9.96 24.07 -16.87
CA ASP A 82 -9.94 25.29 -17.67
C ASP A 82 -11.35 25.53 -18.20
N LYS A 83 -11.76 26.81 -18.26
CA LYS A 83 -13.12 27.28 -18.61
C LYS A 83 -13.65 26.81 -19.99
N ASN A 84 -12.86 26.03 -20.72
CA ASN A 84 -13.10 25.54 -22.07
C ASN A 84 -13.32 24.00 -22.15
N GLY A 85 -13.38 23.29 -21.01
CA GLY A 85 -13.78 21.87 -20.99
C GLY A 85 -12.75 20.88 -21.54
N VAL A 86 -11.48 21.29 -21.69
CA VAL A 86 -10.38 20.41 -22.11
C VAL A 86 -9.62 19.93 -20.86
N LEU A 87 -9.66 18.62 -20.62
CA LEU A 87 -8.89 17.98 -19.56
C LEU A 87 -7.45 17.76 -20.05
N SER A 88 -6.51 18.51 -19.48
CA SER A 88 -5.08 18.34 -19.76
C SER A 88 -4.40 17.64 -18.59
N PHE A 89 -3.74 16.51 -18.84
CA PHE A 89 -2.90 15.84 -17.84
C PHE A 89 -1.49 16.43 -17.93
N VAL A 90 -0.99 17.04 -16.86
CA VAL A 90 0.41 17.48 -16.76
C VAL A 90 1.20 16.39 -16.05
N ALA A 91 2.28 15.92 -16.68
CA ALA A 91 3.22 14.95 -16.14
C ALA A 91 4.30 15.61 -15.27
#